data_AF-A0A098GA77-F1
#
_entry.id   AF-A0A098GA77-F1
#
_cell.length_a   1.000
_cell.length_b   1.000
_cell.length_c   1.000
_cell.angle_alpha   90.00
_cell.angle_beta   90.00
_cell.angle_gamma   90.00
#
_symmetry.space_group_name_H-M   'P 1'
#
loop_
_entity.id
_entity.type
_entity.pdbx_description
1 polymer ?
#
loop_
_entity_poly.entity_id
_entity_poly.type
_entity_poly.pdbx_seq_one_letter_code
_entity_poly.pdbx_strand_id
1 'polypeptide(L)'
;MDKRYLSPLELLSVATQHAYAADYLMQQITSGSAPGGDSIDALSSVTSLMYVAFQLTFKAYCLHEHRPIKEYKKLMELVELNSHLGFSSQELLLLKTLSRQQVFNKGISYDLWEDQQQLHVFCEEIISLYEHLQQMMPLELQPDYHS
;
A
#
# COMPACT_ATOMS: atom_id res chain seq x y z
N MET A 1 4.43 -24.32 -15.68
CA MET A 1 4.58 -23.72 -14.35
C MET A 1 3.21 -23.71 -13.72
N ASP A 2 2.95 -24.56 -12.74
CA ASP A 2 1.72 -24.50 -11.97
C ASP A 2 1.63 -23.11 -11.32
N LYS A 3 0.60 -22.34 -11.68
CA LYS A 3 0.29 -21.07 -11.03
C LYS A 3 -0.15 -21.40 -9.60
N ARG A 4 0.80 -21.42 -8.66
CA ARG A 4 0.48 -21.50 -7.24
C ARG A 4 -0.15 -20.17 -6.84
N TYR A 5 -1.48 -20.15 -6.70
CA TYR A 5 -2.18 -19.00 -6.16
C TYR A 5 -1.81 -18.86 -4.68
N LEU A 6 -1.39 -17.66 -4.28
CA LEU A 6 -1.11 -17.36 -2.88
C LEU A 6 -2.42 -17.31 -2.09
N SER A 7 -2.41 -17.93 -0.90
CA SER A 7 -3.49 -17.82 0.07
C SER A 7 -3.61 -16.39 0.63
N PRO A 8 -4.75 -16.01 1.22
CA PRO A 8 -4.92 -14.71 1.87
C PRO A 8 -3.81 -14.40 2.89
N LEU A 9 -3.41 -15.38 3.71
CA LEU A 9 -2.36 -15.22 4.71
C LEU A 9 -0.97 -15.02 4.08
N GLU A 10 -0.65 -15.73 3.00
CA GLU A 10 0.59 -15.52 2.26
C GLU A 10 0.63 -14.12 1.62
N LEU A 11 -0.50 -13.64 1.08
CA LEU A 11 -0.60 -12.29 0.54
C LEU A 11 -0.41 -11.22 1.62
N LEU A 12 -1.01 -11.41 2.81
CA LEU A 12 -0.83 -10.49 3.93
C LEU A 12 0.60 -10.48 4.44
N SER A 13 1.26 -11.64 4.54
CA SER A 13 2.68 -11.71 4.91
C SER A 13 3.55 -10.88 3.98
N VAL A 14 3.35 -11.02 2.66
CA VAL A 14 4.08 -10.23 1.67
C VAL A 14 3.70 -8.75 1.74
N ALA A 15 2.42 -8.42 1.93
CA ALA A 15 1.94 -7.03 2.05
C ALA A 15 2.62 -6.31 3.23
N THR A 16 2.66 -6.98 4.38
CA THR A 16 3.28 -6.49 5.60
C THR A 16 4.78 -6.30 5.44
N GLN A 17 5.49 -7.19 4.74
CA GLN A 17 6.91 -6.98 4.41
C GLN A 17 7.13 -5.71 3.57
N HIS A 18 6.25 -5.41 2.62
CA HIS A 18 6.34 -4.18 1.82
C HIS A 18 6.10 -2.94 2.68
N ALA A 19 5.12 -2.97 3.59
CA ALA A 19 4.86 -1.87 4.51
C ALA A 19 6.04 -1.63 5.47
N TYR A 20 6.61 -2.70 6.03
CA TYR A 20 7.81 -2.59 6.88
C TYR A 20 9.01 -2.03 6.12
N ALA A 21 9.23 -2.46 4.88
CA ALA A 21 10.30 -1.91 4.05
C ALA A 21 10.08 -0.42 3.75
N ALA A 22 8.83 0.00 3.52
CA ALA A 22 8.48 1.39 3.28
C ALA A 22 8.74 2.27 4.52
N ASP A 23 8.28 1.84 5.69
CA ASP A 23 8.51 2.53 6.97
C ASP A 23 10.01 2.61 7.30
N TYR A 24 10.74 1.52 7.15
CA TYR A 24 12.19 1.50 7.37
C TYR A 24 12.93 2.49 6.44
N LEU A 25 12.57 2.53 5.16
CA LEU A 25 13.14 3.50 4.22
C LEU A 25 12.78 4.93 4.61
N MET A 26 11.56 5.17 5.08
CA MET A 26 11.13 6.48 5.55
C MET A 26 12.01 6.97 6.71
N GLN A 27 12.24 6.11 7.71
CA GLN A 27 13.12 6.41 8.84
C GLN A 27 14.57 6.69 8.40
N GLN A 28 15.07 6.00 7.38
CA GLN A 28 16.41 6.28 6.81
C GLN A 28 16.50 7.64 6.12
N ILE A 29 15.43 8.06 5.41
CA ILE A 29 15.35 9.37 4.76
C ILE A 29 15.36 10.47 5.83
N THR A 30 14.52 10.34 6.86
CA THR A 30 14.43 11.33 7.96
C THR A 30 15.71 11.42 8.78
N SER A 31 16.43 10.32 8.95
CA SER A 31 17.72 10.29 9.68
C SER A 31 18.93 10.72 8.84
N GLY A 32 18.73 11.10 7.57
CA GLY A 32 19.82 11.50 6.67
C GLY A 32 20.81 10.38 6.35
N SER A 33 20.43 9.13 6.62
CA SER A 33 21.26 7.93 6.43
C SER A 33 20.92 7.16 5.15
N ALA A 34 20.10 7.74 4.28
CA ALA A 34 19.70 7.13 3.02
C ALA A 34 20.93 6.85 2.13
N PRO A 35 21.16 5.59 1.71
CA PRO A 35 22.34 5.25 0.91
C PRO A 35 22.19 5.77 -0.53
N GLY A 36 22.87 6.88 -0.84
CA GLY A 36 23.42 7.17 -2.17
C GLY A 36 22.45 7.49 -3.32
N GLY A 37 21.23 7.95 -3.06
CA GLY A 37 20.30 8.44 -4.10
C GLY A 37 19.69 9.79 -3.74
N ASP A 38 19.24 10.54 -4.75
CA ASP A 38 18.41 11.73 -4.53
C ASP A 38 17.20 11.34 -3.67
N SER A 39 16.91 12.12 -2.64
CA SER A 39 15.85 11.80 -1.67
C SER A 39 14.46 11.62 -2.32
N ILE A 40 14.27 12.14 -3.53
CA ILE A 40 13.07 11.97 -4.35
C ILE A 40 12.91 10.51 -4.85
N ASP A 41 14.00 9.82 -5.21
CA ASP A 41 13.95 8.42 -5.65
C ASP A 41 13.61 7.49 -4.48
N ALA A 42 14.10 7.82 -3.29
CA ALA A 42 13.80 7.10 -2.06
C ALA A 42 12.30 7.23 -1.69
N LEU A 43 11.75 8.45 -1.73
CA LEU A 43 10.31 8.67 -1.50
C LEU A 43 9.43 8.00 -2.59
N SER A 44 9.90 7.98 -3.84
CA SER A 44 9.22 7.26 -4.92
C SER A 44 9.20 5.74 -4.67
N SER A 45 10.25 5.20 -4.06
CA SER A 45 10.31 3.80 -3.64
C SER A 45 9.32 3.52 -2.50
N VAL A 46 9.19 4.42 -1.53
CA VAL A 46 8.18 4.33 -0.45
C VAL A 46 6.77 4.24 -1.01
N THR A 47 6.38 5.16 -1.91
CA THR A 47 5.05 5.13 -2.53
C THR A 47 4.80 3.84 -3.33
N SER A 48 5.82 3.31 -4.01
CA SER A 48 5.71 2.05 -4.76
C SER A 48 5.51 0.84 -3.84
N LEU A 49 6.25 0.77 -2.74
CA LEU A 49 6.10 -0.28 -1.73
C LEU A 49 4.71 -0.24 -1.08
N MET A 50 4.25 0.95 -0.69
CA MET A 50 2.94 1.13 -0.09
C MET A 50 1.82 0.79 -1.06
N TYR A 51 1.93 1.15 -2.34
CA TYR A 51 0.96 0.75 -3.36
C TYR A 51 0.80 -0.79 -3.40
N VAL A 52 1.91 -1.52 -3.38
CA VAL A 52 1.88 -3.00 -3.38
C VAL A 52 1.28 -3.54 -2.08
N ALA A 53 1.66 -2.98 -0.93
CA ALA A 53 1.14 -3.38 0.37
C ALA A 53 -0.39 -3.27 0.44
N PHE A 54 -0.95 -2.12 0.06
CA PHE A 54 -2.42 -1.94 -0.02
C PHE A 54 -3.05 -2.89 -1.03
N GLN A 55 -2.47 -3.04 -2.22
CA GLN A 55 -3.03 -3.91 -3.25
C GLN A 55 -3.11 -5.37 -2.80
N LEU A 56 -2.07 -5.88 -2.13
CA LEU A 56 -2.03 -7.25 -1.63
C LEU A 56 -2.99 -7.45 -0.46
N THR A 57 -3.07 -6.48 0.46
CA THR A 57 -3.99 -6.53 1.61
C THR A 57 -5.45 -6.58 1.16
N PHE A 58 -5.86 -5.68 0.27
CA PHE A 58 -7.23 -5.68 -0.25
C PHE A 58 -7.56 -6.92 -1.07
N LYS A 59 -6.58 -7.50 -1.78
CA LYS A 59 -6.75 -8.80 -2.44
C LYS A 59 -6.96 -9.92 -1.43
N ALA A 60 -6.19 -9.94 -0.36
CA ALA A 60 -6.33 -10.94 0.69
C ALA A 60 -7.72 -10.90 1.33
N TYR A 61 -8.23 -9.69 1.65
CA TYR A 61 -9.57 -9.52 2.22
C TYR A 61 -10.65 -10.02 1.27
N CYS A 62 -10.59 -9.63 -0.01
CA CYS A 62 -11.54 -10.11 -1.01
C CYS A 62 -11.48 -11.64 -1.23
N LEU A 63 -10.28 -12.25 -1.22
CA LEU A 63 -10.14 -13.70 -1.34
C LEU A 63 -10.68 -14.44 -0.11
N HIS A 64 -10.45 -13.90 1.09
CA HIS A 64 -10.97 -14.46 2.33
C HIS A 64 -12.50 -14.51 2.33
N GLU A 65 -13.14 -13.44 1.85
CA GLU A 65 -14.60 -13.38 1.69
C GLU A 65 -15.12 -14.09 0.43
N HIS A 66 -14.29 -14.90 -0.24
CA HIS A 66 -14.63 -15.65 -1.46
C HIS A 66 -15.14 -14.76 -2.62
N ARG A 67 -14.80 -13.47 -2.63
CA ARG A 67 -15.19 -12.55 -3.71
C ARG A 67 -14.31 -12.83 -4.93
N PRO A 68 -14.89 -13.05 -6.14
CA PRO A 68 -14.10 -13.31 -7.32
C PRO A 68 -13.30 -12.07 -7.72
N ILE A 69 -11.98 -12.14 -7.56
CA ILE A 69 -11.06 -11.11 -8.05
C ILE A 69 -10.54 -11.57 -9.41
N LYS A 70 -10.87 -10.84 -10.49
CA LYS A 70 -10.16 -11.03 -11.76
C LYS A 70 -8.67 -10.74 -11.52
N GLU A 71 -7.78 -11.57 -12.09
CA GLU A 71 -6.36 -11.24 -12.17
C GLU A 71 -6.27 -9.81 -12.75
N TYR A 72 -5.52 -8.89 -12.12
CA TYR A 72 -5.29 -7.49 -12.56
C TYR A 72 -6.30 -6.38 -12.17
N LYS A 73 -6.84 -6.36 -10.95
CA LYS A 73 -7.51 -5.16 -10.44
C LYS A 73 -6.55 -4.03 -10.03
N LYS A 74 -6.88 -2.80 -10.41
CA LYS A 74 -6.20 -1.58 -9.97
C LYS A 74 -6.50 -1.31 -8.48
N LEU A 75 -5.68 -0.50 -7.81
CA LEU A 75 -5.84 -0.19 -6.39
C LEU A 75 -7.26 0.31 -6.06
N MET A 76 -7.76 1.31 -6.80
CA MET A 76 -9.10 1.87 -6.52
C MET A 76 -10.24 0.87 -6.74
N GLU A 77 -10.12 -0.04 -7.71
CA GLU A 77 -11.12 -1.09 -7.92
C GLU A 77 -11.15 -2.09 -6.76
N LEU A 78 -10.00 -2.30 -6.09
CA LEU A 78 -9.93 -3.11 -4.87
C LEU A 78 -10.50 -2.37 -3.67
N VAL A 79 -10.27 -1.05 -3.57
CA VAL A 79 -10.88 -0.22 -2.53
C VAL A 79 -12.40 -0.26 -2.62
N GLU A 80 -12.97 -0.15 -3.83
CA GLU A 80 -14.42 -0.24 -4.05
C GLU A 80 -15.00 -1.60 -3.62
N LEU A 81 -14.30 -2.70 -3.92
CA LEU A 81 -14.68 -4.03 -3.46
C LEU A 81 -14.64 -4.20 -1.94
N ASN A 82 -13.80 -3.41 -1.26
CA ASN A 82 -13.66 -3.37 0.19
C ASN A 82 -14.36 -2.15 0.82
N SER A 83 -15.39 -1.60 0.16
CA SER A 83 -16.15 -0.43 0.66
C SER A 83 -16.76 -0.61 2.05
N HIS A 84 -16.98 -1.87 2.47
CA HIS A 84 -17.46 -2.20 3.82
C HIS A 84 -16.48 -1.81 4.94
N LEU A 85 -15.20 -1.60 4.64
CA LEU A 85 -14.19 -1.14 5.61
C LEU A 85 -14.45 0.29 6.12
N GLY A 86 -15.29 1.08 5.43
CA GLY A 86 -15.76 2.36 5.97
C GLY A 86 -14.73 3.50 5.95
N PHE A 87 -13.80 3.51 4.99
CA PHE A 87 -12.84 4.61 4.83
C PHE A 87 -13.51 5.99 4.76
N SER A 88 -12.94 6.94 5.48
CA SER A 88 -13.29 8.36 5.40
C SER A 88 -12.92 8.96 4.04
N SER A 89 -13.49 10.14 3.73
CA SER A 89 -13.18 10.84 2.48
C SER A 89 -11.70 11.22 2.34
N GLN A 90 -11.01 11.51 3.45
CA GLN A 90 -9.58 11.81 3.44
C GLN A 90 -8.76 10.58 3.10
N GLU A 91 -9.07 9.43 3.68
CA GLU A 91 -8.37 8.17 3.41
C GLU A 91 -8.58 7.71 1.96
N LEU A 92 -9.80 7.86 1.44
CA LEU A 92 -10.10 7.61 0.03
C LEU A 92 -9.30 8.56 -0.90
N LEU A 93 -9.10 9.81 -0.49
CA LEU A 93 -8.27 10.75 -1.24
C LEU A 93 -6.80 10.30 -1.25
N LEU A 94 -6.25 9.88 -0.11
CA LEU A 94 -4.88 9.35 -0.01
C LEU A 94 -4.67 8.13 -0.92
N LEU A 95 -5.58 7.16 -0.89
CA LEU A 95 -5.53 5.97 -1.76
C LEU A 95 -5.64 6.33 -3.25
N LYS A 96 -6.48 7.32 -3.58
CA LYS A 96 -6.60 7.83 -4.95
C LYS A 96 -5.32 8.53 -5.41
N THR A 97 -4.69 9.31 -4.55
CA THR A 97 -3.39 9.95 -4.81
C THR A 97 -2.30 8.90 -4.99
N LEU A 98 -2.24 7.87 -4.13
CA LEU A 98 -1.32 6.74 -4.27
C LEU A 98 -1.49 6.02 -5.61
N SER A 99 -2.75 5.78 -6.01
CA SER A 99 -3.05 5.15 -7.30
C SER A 99 -2.60 5.99 -8.50
N ARG A 100 -2.60 7.33 -8.38
CA ARG A 100 -2.11 8.24 -9.42
C ARG A 100 -0.58 8.27 -9.46
N GLN A 101 0.06 8.29 -8.29
CA GLN A 101 1.52 8.24 -8.17
C GLN A 101 2.12 7.01 -8.84
N GLN A 102 1.48 5.84 -8.70
CA GLN A 102 1.96 4.61 -9.35
C GLN A 102 1.85 4.64 -10.88
N VAL A 103 0.94 5.46 -11.43
CA VAL A 103 0.82 5.68 -12.89
C VAL A 103 1.91 6.67 -13.35
N PHE A 104 2.26 7.65 -12.53
CA PHE A 104 3.36 8.58 -12.78
C PHE A 104 4.71 7.88 -12.91
N ASN A 105 5.03 6.97 -11.99
CA ASN A 105 6.27 6.17 -12.02
C ASN A 105 6.39 5.27 -13.26
N LYS A 106 5.32 5.11 -14.06
CA LYS A 106 5.31 4.39 -15.35
C LYS A 106 5.51 5.30 -16.57
N GLY A 107 5.91 6.56 -16.37
CA GLY A 107 6.26 7.51 -17.43
C GLY A 107 5.09 8.35 -17.95
N ILE A 108 3.95 8.37 -17.25
CA ILE A 108 2.83 9.26 -17.58
C ILE A 108 2.97 10.51 -16.70
N SER A 109 3.51 11.59 -17.26
CA SER A 109 3.81 12.80 -16.51
C SER A 109 2.54 13.46 -15.96
N TYR A 110 2.44 13.51 -14.64
CA TYR A 110 1.46 14.25 -13.86
C TYR A 110 2.27 15.05 -12.83
N ASP A 111 2.13 16.38 -12.82
CA ASP A 111 2.66 17.20 -11.72
C ASP A 111 1.78 16.97 -10.47
N LEU A 112 2.09 15.88 -9.74
CA LEU A 112 1.37 15.50 -8.52
C LEU A 112 1.86 16.26 -7.29
N TRP A 113 3.12 16.70 -7.31
CA TRP A 113 3.80 17.31 -6.17
C TRP A 113 4.42 18.63 -6.59
N GLU A 114 4.20 19.66 -5.78
CA GLU A 114 4.83 20.97 -5.96
C GLU A 114 6.29 20.94 -5.47
N ASP A 115 6.56 20.17 -4.42
CA ASP A 115 7.89 19.99 -3.85
C ASP A 115 8.06 18.60 -3.19
N GLN A 116 9.30 18.33 -2.76
CA GLN A 116 9.65 17.08 -2.07
C GLN A 116 9.02 16.97 -0.67
N GLN A 117 8.77 18.09 0.01
CA GLN A 117 8.18 18.09 1.34
C GLN A 117 6.75 17.59 1.29
N GLN A 118 5.99 17.96 0.27
CA GLN A 118 4.64 17.47 0.04
C GLN A 118 4.61 15.95 -0.16
N LEU A 119 5.55 15.43 -0.97
CA LEU A 119 5.69 13.98 -1.16
C LEU A 119 6.10 13.26 0.14
N HIS A 120 6.97 13.86 0.95
CA HIS A 120 7.36 13.32 2.25
C HIS A 120 6.16 13.25 3.19
N VAL A 121 5.38 14.32 3.32
CA VAL A 121 4.15 14.35 4.15
C VAL A 121 3.18 13.27 3.68
N PHE A 122 2.98 13.13 2.37
CA PHE A 122 2.14 12.07 1.81
C PHE A 122 2.65 10.66 2.17
N CYS A 123 3.96 10.43 2.18
CA CYS A 123 4.54 9.15 2.58
C CYS A 123 4.24 8.81 4.05
N GLU A 124 4.33 9.77 4.95
CA GLU A 124 3.93 9.60 6.36
C GLU A 124 2.43 9.28 6.49
N GLU A 125 1.58 10.03 5.78
CA GLU A 125 0.13 9.83 5.81
C GLU A 125 -0.28 8.46 5.26
N ILE A 126 0.38 7.98 4.21
CA ILE A 126 0.03 6.70 3.58
C ILE A 126 0.51 5.50 4.41
N ILE A 127 1.64 5.63 5.12
CA ILE A 127 2.10 4.64 6.11
C ILE A 127 1.11 4.58 7.27
N SER A 128 0.76 5.74 7.84
CA SER A 128 -0.22 5.84 8.93
C SER A 128 -1.58 5.24 8.55
N LEU A 129 -2.04 5.47 7.32
CA LEU A 129 -3.26 4.87 6.81
C LEU A 129 -3.17 3.33 6.74
N TYR A 130 -2.00 2.79 6.40
CA TYR A 130 -1.84 1.35 6.33
C TYR A 130 -1.89 0.71 7.72
N GLU A 131 -1.31 1.36 8.73
CA GLU A 131 -1.44 0.93 10.13
C GLU A 131 -2.90 0.91 10.59
N HIS A 132 -3.66 1.95 10.25
CA HIS A 132 -5.10 1.97 10.52
C HIS A 132 -5.84 0.84 9.80
N LEU A 133 -5.49 0.54 8.54
CA LEU A 133 -6.05 -0.59 7.80
C LEU A 133 -5.78 -1.94 8.47
N GLN A 134 -4.60 -2.13 9.09
CA GLN A 134 -4.30 -3.35 9.84
C GLN A 134 -5.23 -3.53 11.05
N GLN A 135 -5.66 -2.43 11.69
CA GLN A 135 -6.61 -2.48 12.81
C GLN A 135 -8.03 -2.89 12.38
N MET A 136 -8.36 -2.71 11.09
CA MET A 136 -9.64 -3.12 10.50
C MET A 136 -9.61 -4.55 9.93
N MET A 137 -8.53 -5.30 10.13
CA MET A 137 -8.38 -6.65 9.61
C MET A 137 -9.39 -7.62 10.25
N PRO A 138 -10.10 -8.45 9.45
CA PRO A 138 -10.94 -9.53 9.95
C PRO A 138 -10.18 -10.43 10.93
N LEU A 139 -10.84 -10.86 12.01
CA LEU A 139 -10.22 -11.66 13.08
C LEU A 139 -9.58 -12.94 12.53
N GLU A 140 -10.25 -13.58 11.58
CA GLU A 140 -9.81 -14.81 10.91
C GLU A 140 -8.56 -14.64 10.05
N LEU A 141 -8.11 -13.41 9.82
CA LEU A 141 -6.88 -13.10 9.11
C LEU A 141 -5.79 -12.57 10.05
N GLN A 142 -6.12 -12.34 11.34
CA GLN A 142 -5.14 -11.89 12.31
C GLN A 142 -4.14 -13.02 12.63
N PRO A 143 -2.84 -12.70 12.81
CA PRO A 143 -1.82 -13.68 13.16
C PRO A 143 -2.18 -14.44 14.44
N ASP A 144 -2.68 -13.72 15.44
CA ASP A 144 -2.95 -14.24 16.78
C ASP A 144 -4.14 -15.21 16.82
N TYR A 145 -5.00 -15.21 15.81
CA TYR A 145 -6.13 -16.13 15.72
C TYR A 145 -5.72 -17.58 15.41
N HIS A 146 -4.55 -17.76 14.80
CA HIS A 146 -4.04 -19.08 14.40
C HIS A 146 -2.95 -19.63 15.34
N SER A 147 -2.68 -18.94 16.45
CA SER A 147 -1.76 -19.38 17.52
C SER A 147 -2.38 -20.36 18.50
#